data_AF-F9D304-F1
#
_entry.id   AF-F9D304-F1
#
_cell.length_a   1.000
_cell.length_b   1.000
_cell.length_c   1.000
_cell.angle_alpha   90.00
_cell.angle_beta   90.00
_cell.angle_gamma   90.00
#
_symmetry.space_group_name_H-M   'P 1'
#
loop_
_entity.id
_entity.type
_entity.pdbx_description
1 polymer ?
#
loop_
_entity_poly.entity_id
_entity_poly.type
_entity_poly.pdbx_seq_one_letter_code
_entity_poly.pdbx_strand_id
1 'polypeptide(L)'
;MTITAGNVTDYDYITKDMLKVFETIQIQCVNYDKWNATQWAIAAVEQGLPLQEYSQTIGNFNQPTKELERLLLSGKVVIDNNEITRWCFRNVELKEDWNGNVKPVKRLQMKKIDGVIAMIMSLGGYLNNPFDNSEIFII
;
A
#
# COMPACT_ATOMS: atom_id res chain seq x y z
N MET A 1 -11.18 11.72 -7.89
CA MET A 1 -9.82 12.18 -7.52
C MET A 1 -9.96 13.55 -6.90
N THR A 2 -9.38 13.77 -5.72
CA THR A 2 -9.39 15.06 -5.02
C THR A 2 -7.98 15.61 -5.04
N ILE A 3 -7.81 16.84 -5.53
CA ILE A 3 -6.51 17.52 -5.58
C ILE A 3 -6.42 18.43 -4.36
N THR A 4 -5.42 18.22 -3.50
CA THR A 4 -5.14 19.10 -2.37
C THR A 4 -4.47 20.38 -2.84
N ALA A 5 -4.80 21.52 -2.24
CA ALA A 5 -4.14 22.78 -2.55
C ALA A 5 -2.70 22.78 -1.99
N GLY A 6 -1.72 23.18 -2.79
CA GLY A 6 -0.31 23.28 -2.40
C GLY A 6 0.62 22.31 -3.13
N ASN A 7 1.92 22.48 -2.91
CA ASN A 7 2.99 21.67 -3.54
C ASN A 7 3.58 20.61 -2.59
N VAL A 8 2.96 20.40 -1.43
CA VAL A 8 3.45 19.50 -0.37
C VAL A 8 2.31 18.58 0.03
N THR A 9 2.65 17.32 0.35
CA THR A 9 1.72 16.35 0.91
C THR A 9 1.20 16.84 2.26
N ASP A 10 -0.10 17.10 2.34
CA ASP A 10 -0.78 17.44 3.59
C ASP A 10 -1.16 16.15 4.35
N TYR A 11 -0.32 15.78 5.32
CA TYR A 11 -0.52 14.59 6.14
C TYR A 11 -1.73 14.68 7.08
N ASP A 12 -2.14 15.89 7.47
CA ASP A 12 -3.32 16.09 8.31
C ASP A 12 -4.60 15.87 7.49
N TYR A 13 -4.59 16.34 6.23
CA TYR A 13 -5.67 16.04 5.29
C TYR A 13 -5.80 14.53 5.07
N ILE A 14 -4.68 13.82 4.85
CA ILE A 14 -4.68 12.35 4.67
C ILE A 14 -5.25 11.66 5.92
N THR A 15 -4.78 12.03 7.12
CA THR A 15 -5.27 11.44 8.38
C THR A 15 -6.77 11.62 8.54
N LYS A 16 -7.29 12.83 8.27
CA LYS A 16 -8.73 13.13 8.36
C LYS A 16 -9.54 12.32 7.36
N ASP A 17 -9.04 12.13 6.15
CA ASP A 17 -9.72 11.33 5.13
C ASP A 17 -9.77 9.85 5.53
N MET A 18 -8.66 9.32 6.06
CA MET A 18 -8.60 7.96 6.59
C MET A 18 -9.55 7.74 7.77
N LEU A 19 -9.65 8.71 8.69
CA LEU A 19 -10.59 8.65 9.81
C LEU A 19 -12.05 8.67 9.34
N LYS A 20 -12.40 9.45 8.31
CA LYS A 20 -13.75 9.40 7.72
C LYS A 20 -14.05 8.03 7.11
N VAL A 21 -13.07 7.42 6.44
CA VAL A 21 -13.22 6.05 5.91
C VAL A 21 -13.41 5.08 7.08
N PHE A 22 -12.67 5.25 8.18
CA PHE A 22 -12.78 4.43 9.39
C PHE A 22 -14.18 4.47 10.04
N GLU A 23 -14.94 5.56 9.87
CA GLU A 23 -16.34 5.64 10.31
C GLU A 23 -17.28 4.73 9.48
N THR A 24 -16.92 4.44 8.23
CA THR A 24 -17.74 3.65 7.30
C THR A 24 -17.33 2.19 7.20
N ILE A 25 -16.03 1.89 7.41
CA ILE A 25 -15.47 0.55 7.36
C ILE A 25 -14.53 0.33 8.54
N GLN A 26 -14.55 -0.87 9.12
CA GLN A 26 -13.64 -1.23 10.20
C GLN A 26 -12.25 -1.54 9.63
N ILE A 27 -11.40 -0.51 9.53
CA ILE A 27 -9.99 -0.65 9.16
C ILE A 27 -9.30 -1.49 10.24
N GLN A 28 -8.84 -2.68 9.88
CA GLN A 28 -8.16 -3.58 10.83
C GLN A 28 -6.70 -3.19 11.04
N CYS A 29 -6.05 -2.68 9.99
CA CYS A 29 -4.64 -2.30 10.01
C CYS A 29 -4.34 -1.30 8.89
N VAL A 30 -3.43 -0.36 9.16
CA VAL A 30 -2.84 0.55 8.17
C VAL A 30 -1.34 0.29 8.11
N ASN A 31 -0.89 -0.43 7.08
CA ASN A 31 0.54 -0.63 6.88
C ASN A 31 1.19 0.61 6.28
N TYR A 32 2.33 1.02 6.84
CA TYR A 32 3.07 2.19 6.35
C TYR A 32 4.57 1.94 6.38
N ASP A 33 5.28 2.62 5.46
CA ASP A 33 6.74 2.71 5.54
C ASP A 33 7.15 3.80 6.53
N LYS A 34 7.99 3.44 7.49
CA LYS A 34 8.49 4.33 8.53
C LYS A 34 9.30 5.51 7.98
N TRP A 35 10.00 5.33 6.87
CA TRP A 35 10.95 6.32 6.39
C TRP A 35 10.26 7.65 6.05
N ASN A 36 10.61 8.71 6.79
CA ASN A 36 9.98 10.05 6.75
C ASN A 36 8.52 10.14 7.23
N ALA A 37 7.92 9.07 7.75
CA ALA A 37 6.53 9.04 8.20
C ALA A 37 6.37 8.92 9.73
N THR A 38 7.46 8.74 10.49
CA THR A 38 7.41 8.47 11.94
C THR A 38 6.58 9.48 12.73
N GLN A 39 6.77 10.79 12.48
CA GLN A 39 6.04 11.82 13.22
C GLN A 39 4.54 11.80 12.91
N TRP A 40 4.18 11.65 11.64
CA TRP A 40 2.79 11.49 11.22
C TRP A 40 2.17 10.23 11.84
N ALA A 41 2.90 9.12 11.85
CA ALA A 41 2.40 7.85 12.36
C ALA A 41 2.07 7.92 13.86
N ILE A 42 2.91 8.60 14.66
CA ILE A 42 2.62 8.83 16.09
C ILE A 42 1.31 9.61 16.24
N ALA A 43 1.17 10.73 15.52
CA ALA A 43 -0.04 11.55 15.59
C ALA A 43 -1.30 10.83 15.07
N ALA A 44 -1.16 9.96 14.06
CA ALA A 44 -2.25 9.15 13.51
C ALA A 44 -2.71 8.06 14.50
N VAL A 45 -1.77 7.42 15.21
CA VAL A 45 -2.07 6.45 16.28
C VAL A 45 -2.76 7.12 17.46
N GLU A 46 -2.32 8.31 17.87
CA GLU A 46 -3.00 9.11 18.90
C GLU A 46 -4.45 9.45 18.53
N GLN A 47 -4.75 9.56 17.24
CA GLN A 47 -6.10 9.77 16.71
C GLN A 47 -6.89 8.46 16.50
N GLY A 48 -6.31 7.30 16.83
CA GLY A 48 -7.00 6.01 16.85
C GLY A 48 -6.83 5.16 15.58
N LEU A 49 -5.98 5.55 14.62
CA LEU A 49 -5.72 4.71 13.46
C LEU A 49 -4.78 3.53 13.82
N PRO A 50 -5.12 2.28 13.43
CA PRO A 50 -4.32 1.10 13.76
C PRO A 50 -3.12 0.93 12.82
N LEU A 51 -2.12 1.82 12.93
CA LEU A 51 -0.93 1.78 12.09
C LEU A 51 0.02 0.65 12.48
N GLN A 52 0.63 0.03 11.47
CA GLN A 52 1.69 -0.95 11.65
C GLN A 52 2.83 -0.68 10.67
N GLU A 53 4.06 -0.61 11.19
CA GLU A 53 5.26 -0.48 10.35
C GLU A 53 5.39 -1.68 9.41
N TYR A 54 5.65 -1.42 8.13
CA TYR A 54 5.91 -2.45 7.14
C TYR A 54 7.13 -2.09 6.28
N SER A 55 8.21 -2.86 6.43
CA SER A 55 9.47 -2.57 5.77
C SER A 55 9.45 -2.91 4.27
N GLN A 56 9.94 -2.00 3.42
CA GLN A 56 10.08 -2.19 1.96
C GLN A 56 11.33 -2.99 1.53
N THR A 57 11.79 -3.92 2.37
CA THR A 57 12.89 -4.82 2.02
C THR A 57 12.43 -5.86 1.01
N ILE A 58 13.38 -6.40 0.22
CA ILE A 58 13.06 -7.44 -0.77
C ILE A 58 12.49 -8.71 -0.11
N GLY A 59 12.95 -9.05 1.10
CA GLY A 59 12.44 -10.19 1.86
C GLY A 59 10.95 -10.02 2.22
N ASN A 60 10.57 -8.88 2.79
CA ASN A 60 9.18 -8.62 3.15
C ASN A 60 8.27 -8.51 1.92
N PHE A 61 8.75 -7.89 0.84
CA PHE A 61 7.93 -7.69 -0.36
C PHE A 61 7.81 -8.93 -1.25
N ASN A 62 8.67 -9.94 -1.10
CA ASN A 62 8.69 -11.12 -1.97
C ASN A 62 7.36 -11.88 -1.99
N GLN A 63 6.90 -12.32 -0.82
CA GLN A 63 5.65 -13.08 -0.70
C GLN A 63 4.43 -12.28 -1.21
N PRO A 64 4.16 -11.05 -0.75
CA PRO A 64 2.98 -10.32 -1.22
C PRO A 64 3.07 -9.89 -2.69
N THR A 65 4.26 -9.67 -3.24
CA THR A 65 4.40 -9.39 -4.68
C THR A 65 3.96 -10.59 -5.52
N LYS A 66 4.44 -11.79 -5.18
CA LYS A 66 4.07 -13.03 -5.86
C LYS A 66 2.58 -13.36 -5.66
N GLU A 67 2.04 -13.09 -4.48
CA GLU A 67 0.63 -13.33 -4.21
C GLU A 67 -0.27 -12.35 -4.97
N LEU A 68 0.08 -11.07 -5.05
CA LEU A 68 -0.67 -10.11 -5.86
C LEU A 68 -0.68 -10.52 -7.34
N GLU A 69 0.47 -10.92 -7.88
CA GLU A 69 0.58 -11.45 -9.25
C GLU A 69 -0.34 -12.67 -9.47
N ARG A 70 -0.30 -13.64 -8.56
CA ARG A 70 -1.18 -14.83 -8.60
C ARG A 70 -2.66 -14.46 -8.55
N LEU A 71 -3.05 -13.51 -7.71
CA LEU A 71 -4.43 -13.04 -7.58
C LEU A 71 -4.91 -12.29 -8.82
N LEU A 72 -4.05 -11.46 -9.41
CA LEU A 72 -4.32 -10.77 -10.68
C LEU A 72 -4.54 -11.77 -11.82
N LEU A 73 -3.64 -12.73 -11.99
CA LEU A 73 -3.74 -13.76 -13.04
C LEU A 73 -4.95 -14.68 -12.85
N SER A 74 -5.39 -14.90 -11.62
CA SER A 74 -6.58 -15.70 -11.31
C SER A 74 -7.89 -14.92 -11.33
N GLY A 75 -7.86 -13.60 -11.60
CA GLY A 75 -9.05 -12.76 -11.63
C GLY A 75 -9.72 -12.59 -10.26
N LYS A 76 -8.97 -12.79 -9.16
CA LYS A 76 -9.48 -12.72 -7.78
C LYS A 76 -9.21 -11.38 -7.10
N VAL A 77 -8.72 -10.40 -7.84
CA VAL A 77 -8.45 -9.05 -7.35
C VAL A 77 -9.36 -8.08 -8.08
N VAL A 78 -10.07 -7.28 -7.30
CA VAL A 78 -10.78 -6.09 -7.75
C VAL A 78 -9.88 -4.91 -7.45
N ILE A 79 -9.59 -4.09 -8.46
CA ILE A 79 -8.86 -2.82 -8.35
C ILE A 79 -9.75 -1.77 -9.02
N ASP A 80 -9.95 -0.63 -8.36
CA ASP A 80 -10.78 0.44 -8.91
C ASP A 80 -10.25 0.94 -10.27
N ASN A 81 -11.15 1.45 -11.12
CA ASN A 81 -10.85 1.92 -12.47
C ASN A 81 -10.12 3.28 -12.47
N ASN A 82 -9.05 3.40 -11.69
CA ASN A 82 -8.29 4.63 -11.46
C ASN A 82 -7.10 4.78 -12.44
N GLU A 83 -7.03 5.92 -13.12
CA GLU A 83 -5.97 6.20 -14.11
C GLU A 83 -4.56 6.31 -13.49
N ILE A 84 -4.45 6.84 -12.26
CA ILE A 84 -3.17 6.91 -11.53
C ILE A 84 -2.70 5.50 -11.19
N THR A 85 -3.61 4.65 -10.70
CA THR A 85 -3.29 3.25 -10.38
C THR A 85 -2.81 2.51 -11.62
N ARG A 86 -3.52 2.62 -12.75
CA ARG A 86 -3.07 2.06 -14.05
C ARG A 86 -1.71 2.58 -14.46
N TRP A 87 -1.47 3.88 -14.31
CA TRP A 87 -0.19 4.49 -14.63
C TRP A 87 0.93 3.95 -13.74
N CYS A 88 0.69 3.77 -12.44
CA CYS A 88 1.64 3.14 -11.52
C CYS A 88 1.98 1.72 -11.98
N PHE A 89 0.99 0.87 -12.29
CA PHE A 89 1.22 -0.48 -12.81
C PHE A 89 2.08 -0.48 -14.08
N ARG A 90 1.85 0.44 -15.02
CA ARG A 90 2.66 0.57 -16.25
C ARG A 90 4.13 0.93 -15.99
N ASN A 91 4.45 1.49 -14.83
CA ASN A 91 5.80 1.90 -14.46
C ASN A 91 6.54 0.87 -13.59
N VAL A 92 5.88 -0.21 -13.18
CA VAL A 92 6.49 -1.26 -12.35
C VAL A 92 7.35 -2.19 -13.21
N GLU A 93 8.51 -2.52 -12.67
CA GLU A 93 9.35 -3.64 -13.07
C GLU A 93 9.64 -4.49 -11.83
N LEU A 94 9.97 -5.77 -12.03
CA LEU A 94 10.36 -6.64 -10.93
C LEU A 94 11.88 -6.70 -10.84
N LYS A 95 12.41 -6.43 -9.65
CA LYS A 95 13.80 -6.72 -9.31
C LYS A 95 13.84 -8.07 -8.60
N GLU A 96 14.62 -8.99 -9.16
CA GLU A 96 14.91 -10.29 -8.57
C GLU A 96 16.32 -10.29 -7.93
N ASP A 97 16.48 -10.99 -6.80
CA ASP A 97 17.80 -11.29 -6.23
C ASP A 97 18.27 -12.72 -6.56
N TRP A 98 19.49 -13.05 -6.16
CA TRP A 98 20.10 -14.38 -6.37
C TRP A 98 19.33 -15.55 -5.71
N ASN A 99 18.43 -15.27 -4.76
CA ASN A 99 17.59 -16.29 -4.12
C ASN A 99 16.21 -16.40 -4.78
N GLY A 100 15.95 -15.67 -5.87
CA GLY A 100 14.65 -15.63 -6.54
C GLY A 100 13.59 -14.83 -5.76
N ASN A 101 14.01 -13.97 -4.82
CA ASN A 101 13.09 -13.03 -4.19
C ASN A 101 12.81 -11.87 -5.13
N VAL A 102 11.56 -11.46 -5.23
CA VAL A 102 11.15 -10.37 -6.13
C VAL A 102 10.64 -9.17 -5.35
N LYS A 103 10.84 -7.97 -5.89
CA LYS A 103 10.12 -6.78 -5.45
C LYS A 103 9.83 -5.82 -6.59
N PRO A 104 8.72 -5.06 -6.53
CA PRO A 104 8.47 -3.99 -7.48
C PRO A 104 9.53 -2.88 -7.36
N VAL A 105 9.99 -2.39 -8.51
CA VAL A 105 10.83 -1.21 -8.67
C VAL A 105 10.27 -0.34 -9.79
N LYS A 106 10.65 0.94 -9.80
CA LYS A 106 10.27 1.85 -10.87
C LYS A 106 11.17 1.64 -12.09
N ARG A 107 10.56 1.56 -13.28
CA ARG A 107 11.28 1.51 -14.57
C ARG A 107 12.21 2.71 -14.77
N LEU A 108 11.72 3.91 -14.45
CA LEU A 108 12.47 5.17 -14.54
C LEU A 108 12.39 5.91 -13.21
N GLN A 109 13.49 6.56 -12.81
CA GLN A 109 13.58 7.23 -11.51
C GLN A 109 12.51 8.31 -11.30
N MET A 110 12.09 9.00 -12.37
CA MET A 110 11.08 10.06 -12.36
C MET A 110 9.63 9.55 -12.32
N LYS A 111 9.39 8.26 -12.53
CA LYS A 111 8.05 7.67 -12.51
C LYS A 111 7.68 7.25 -11.09
N LYS A 112 6.38 7.10 -10.83
CA LYS A 112 5.88 6.61 -9.54
C LYS A 112 5.21 5.26 -9.69
N ILE A 113 5.26 4.52 -8.59
CA ILE A 113 4.64 3.21 -8.41
C ILE A 113 3.92 3.13 -7.05
N ASP A 114 3.67 4.28 -6.41
CA ASP A 114 3.22 4.37 -5.02
C ASP A 114 1.90 3.60 -4.79
N GLY A 115 0.98 3.66 -5.76
CA GLY A 115 -0.26 2.86 -5.71
C GLY A 115 0.00 1.35 -5.65
N VAL A 116 0.93 0.83 -6.45
CA VAL A 116 1.26 -0.61 -6.45
C VAL A 116 2.00 -0.99 -5.17
N ILE A 117 2.90 -0.13 -4.68
CA ILE A 117 3.59 -0.34 -3.40
C ILE A 117 2.59 -0.39 -2.25
N ALA A 118 1.62 0.51 -2.20
CA ALA A 118 0.59 0.53 -1.16
C ALA A 118 -0.25 -0.76 -1.16
N MET A 119 -0.64 -1.25 -2.35
CA MET A 119 -1.39 -2.50 -2.48
C MET A 119 -0.59 -3.71 -2.00
N ILE A 120 0.66 -3.84 -2.41
CA ILE A 120 1.54 -4.94 -2.00
C ILE A 120 1.82 -4.88 -0.50
N MET A 121 2.01 -3.67 0.05
CA MET A 121 2.24 -3.45 1.47
C MET A 121 1.02 -3.85 2.30
N SER A 122 -0.18 -3.44 1.88
CA SER A 122 -1.43 -3.82 2.54
C SER A 122 -1.67 -5.33 2.49
N LEU A 123 -1.47 -5.95 1.32
CA LEU A 123 -1.57 -7.41 1.18
C LEU A 123 -0.52 -8.13 2.04
N GLY A 124 0.70 -7.60 2.10
CA GLY A 124 1.78 -8.14 2.92
C GLY A 124 1.48 -8.08 4.40
N GLY A 125 0.91 -6.98 4.89
CA GLY A 125 0.46 -6.87 6.28
C GLY A 125 -0.62 -7.89 6.59
N TYR A 126 -1.62 -8.02 5.72
CA TYR A 126 -2.68 -9.02 5.85
C TYR A 126 -2.13 -10.47 5.88
N LEU A 127 -1.21 -10.82 4.98
CA LEU A 127 -0.63 -12.17 4.93
C LEU A 127 0.20 -12.51 6.19
N ASN A 128 0.84 -11.51 6.79
CA ASN A 128 1.61 -11.68 8.03
C ASN A 128 0.71 -11.83 9.26
N ASN A 129 -0.48 -11.23 9.24
CA ASN A 129 -1.39 -11.22 10.38
C ASN A 129 -2.86 -11.25 9.87
N PRO A 130 -3.34 -12.41 9.40
CA PRO A 130 -4.66 -12.52 8.82
C PRO A 130 -5.73 -12.30 9.90
N PHE A 131 -6.74 -11.49 9.58
CA PHE A 131 -7.92 -11.30 10.42
C PHE A 131 -8.97 -12.37 10.07
N ASP A 132 -9.65 -12.93 11.07
CA ASP A 132 -10.65 -13.99 10.84
C ASP A 132 -11.77 -13.51 9.87
N ASN A 133 -12.13 -14.35 8.88
CA ASN A 133 -13.23 -14.17 7.92
C ASN A 133 -13.22 -12.89 7.04
N SER A 134 -12.07 -12.38 6.61
CA SER A 134 -12.02 -11.21 5.71
C SER A 134 -11.87 -11.57 4.22
N GLU A 135 -12.76 -11.03 3.38
CA GLU A 135 -12.51 -10.93 1.93
C GLU A 135 -11.50 -9.80 1.66
N ILE A 136 -10.54 -10.03 0.78
CA ILE A 136 -9.51 -9.06 0.45
C ILE A 136 -10.09 -8.07 -0.58
N PHE A 137 -10.35 -6.84 -0.14
CA PHE A 137 -10.67 -5.72 -1.02
C PHE A 137 -9.46 -4.78 -1.11
N ILE A 138 -8.93 -4.62 -2.33
CA ILE A 138 -7.86 -3.66 -2.61
C ILE A 138 -8.50 -2.49 -3.38
N ILE A 139 -8.73 -1.37 -2.69
CA ILE A 139 -9.38 -0.18 -3.26
C ILE A 139 -8.34 0.70 -3.97
#